data_AF-D3H757-F1
#
_entry.id   AF-D3H757-F1
#
_cell.length_a   1.000
_cell.length_b   1.000
_cell.length_c   1.000
_cell.angle_alpha   90.00
_cell.angle_beta   90.00
_cell.angle_gamma   90.00
#
_symmetry.space_group_name_H-M   'P 1'
#
loop_
_entity.id
_entity.type
_entity.pdbx_description
1 polymer ?
#
loop_
_entity_poly.entity_id
_entity_poly.type
_entity_poly.pdbx_seq_one_letter_code
_entity_poly.pdbx_strand_id
1 'polypeptide(L)' 'MIGVTYQEIHLFVEFLKEQYGEGRPDYIEALNDLDGLAKAFHRDDIERFLEDEL' A
#
# COMPACT_ATOMS: atom_id res chain seq x y z
N MET A 1 -10.71 -0.63 15.86
CA MET A 1 -10.30 -0.76 14.45
C MET A 1 -8.86 -1.25 14.50
N ILE A 2 -8.59 -2.49 14.07
CA ILE A 2 -7.21 -3.00 14.01
C ILE A 2 -6.60 -2.31 12.78
N GLY A 3 -5.83 -1.26 13.00
CA GLY A 3 -5.12 -0.56 11.93
C GLY A 3 -4.05 -1.49 11.37
N VAL A 4 -4.00 -1.63 10.05
CA VAL A 4 -2.92 -2.35 9.38
C VAL A 4 -1.64 -1.54 9.57
N THR A 5 -0.63 -2.16 10.17
CA THR A 5 0.66 -1.53 10.42
C THR A 5 1.48 -1.45 9.12
N TYR A 6 2.40 -0.48 9.04
CA TYR A 6 3.32 -0.36 7.90
C TYR A 6 4.09 -1.66 7.62
N GLN A 7 4.43 -2.42 8.67
CA GLN A 7 5.09 -3.72 8.55
C GLN A 7 4.21 -4.77 7.85
N GLU A 8 2.91 -4.79 8.13
CA GLU A 8 1.97 -5.70 7.46
C GLU A 8 1.77 -5.34 5.99
N ILE A 9 1.73 -4.05 5.66
CA ILE A 9 1.69 -3.57 4.26
C ILE A 9 2.94 -4.01 3.51
N HIS A 10 4.12 -3.82 4.11
CA HIS A 10 5.39 -4.23 3.50
C HIS A 10 5.45 -5.74 3.25
N LEU A 11 5.03 -6.56 4.24
CA LEU A 11 5.01 -8.02 4.10
C LEU A 11 4.04 -8.47 3.00
N PHE A 12 2.91 -7.77 2.86
CA PHE A 12 1.92 -8.06 1.83
C PHE A 12 2.44 -7.72 0.43
N VAL A 13 3.17 -6.62 0.26
CA VAL A 13 3.80 -6.26 -1.02
C VAL A 13 4.84 -7.31 -1.45
N GLU A 14 5.69 -7.76 -0.54
CA GLU A 14 6.67 -8.82 -0.84
C GLU A 14 6.00 -10.13 -1.22
N PHE A 15 4.91 -10.49 -0.54
CA PHE A 15 4.09 -11.65 -0.91
C PHE A 15 3.52 -11.51 -2.33
N LEU A 16 2.93 -10.36 -2.67
CA LEU A 16 2.39 -10.10 -4.01
C LEU A 16 3.48 -10.20 -5.08
N LYS A 17 4.68 -9.68 -4.79
CA LYS A 17 5.83 -9.72 -5.68
C LYS A 17 6.29 -11.15 -5.95
N GLU A 18 6.31 -12.01 -4.93
CA GLU A 18 6.65 -13.43 -5.06
C GLU A 18 5.60 -14.23 -5.83
N GLN A 19 4.30 -13.96 -5.60
CA GLN A 19 3.20 -14.71 -6.24
C GLN A 19 3.02 -14.35 -7.72
N TYR A 20 2.96 -13.06 -8.03
CA TYR A 20 2.60 -12.60 -9.37
C TYR A 20 3.82 -12.31 -10.23
N GLY A 21 4.95 -11.95 -9.62
CA GLY A 21 6.12 -11.43 -10.30
C GLY A 21 6.03 -9.92 -10.50
N GLU A 22 7.15 -9.23 -10.25
CA GLU A 22 7.25 -7.78 -10.36
C GLU A 22 6.90 -7.30 -11.79
N GLY A 23 6.06 -6.28 -11.89
CA GLY A 23 5.65 -5.68 -13.16
C GLY A 23 4.56 -6.42 -13.94
N ARG A 24 3.99 -7.49 -13.38
CA ARG A 24 2.84 -8.17 -13.99
C ARG A 24 1.56 -7.36 -13.77
N PRO A 25 0.59 -7.38 -14.71
CA PRO A 25 -0.66 -6.62 -14.56
C PRO A 25 -1.37 -6.90 -13.22
N ASP A 26 -1.45 -8.18 -12.83
CA ASP A 26 -2.08 -8.61 -11.57
C ASP A 26 -1.37 -8.05 -10.33
N TYR A 27 -0.03 -7.92 -10.38
CA TYR A 27 0.76 -7.29 -9.32
C TYR A 27 0.44 -5.80 -9.21
N ILE A 28 0.36 -5.11 -10.36
CA ILE A 28 0.05 -3.67 -10.40
C ILE A 28 -1.38 -3.40 -9.91
N GLU A 29 -2.34 -4.25 -10.28
CA GLU A 29 -3.72 -4.15 -9.83
C GLU A 29 -3.82 -4.32 -8.31
N ALA A 30 -3.17 -5.34 -7.75
CA ALA A 30 -3.15 -5.57 -6.31
C ALA A 30 -2.48 -4.41 -5.53
N LEU A 31 -1.46 -3.76 -6.11
CA LEU A 31 -0.86 -2.56 -5.52
C LEU A 31 -1.80 -1.34 -5.55
N ASN A 32 -2.56 -1.16 -6.63
CA ASN A 32 -3.54 -0.07 -6.71
C ASN A 32 -4.67 -0.23 -5.68
N ASP A 33 -5.14 -1.45 -5.45
CA ASP A 33 -6.12 -1.75 -4.42
C ASP A 33 -5.57 -1.45 -3.01
N LEU A 34 -4.31 -1.81 -2.78
CA LEU A 34 -3.61 -1.53 -1.53
C LEU A 34 -3.43 -0.02 -1.28
N ASP A 35 -3.09 0.75 -2.31
CA ASP A 35 -3.03 2.22 -2.25
C ASP A 35 -4.41 2.83 -1.90
N GLY A 36 -5.49 2.30 -2.49
CA GLY A 36 -6.85 2.70 -2.17
C GLY A 36 -7.21 2.45 -0.71
N LEU A 37 -6.84 1.28 -0.17
CA LEU A 37 -7.04 0.94 1.24
C LEU A 37 -6.21 1.83 2.16
N ALA A 38 -4.92 2.04 1.85
CA ALA A 38 -4.04 2.91 2.64
C ALA A 38 -4.60 4.34 2.72
N LYS A 39 -5.07 4.89 1.59
CA LYS A 39 -5.73 6.20 1.54
C LYS A 39 -7.05 6.24 2.30
N ALA A 40 -7.80 5.13 2.38
CA ALA A 40 -9.05 5.09 3.12
C ALA A 40 -8.84 5.04 4.64
N PHE A 41 -7.79 4.35 5.10
CA PHE A 41 -7.50 4.16 6.52
C PHE A 41 -6.55 5.20 7.11
N HIS A 42 -5.69 5.81 6.28
CA HIS A 42 -4.61 6.71 6.70
C HIS A 42 -4.59 8.00 5.87
N ARG A 43 -5.74 8.43 5.34
CA ARG A 43 -5.88 9.64 4.50
C ARG A 43 -5.14 10.85 5.07
N ASP A 44 -5.46 11.19 6.31
CA ASP A 44 -4.95 12.40 6.97
C ASP A 44 -3.44 12.29 7.26
N ASP A 45 -2.96 11.09 7.58
CA ASP A 45 -1.53 10.84 7.84
C ASP A 45 -0.71 10.88 6.54
N ILE A 46 -1.26 10.36 5.43
CA ILE A 46 -0.64 10.38 4.11
C ILE A 46 -0.65 11.79 3.52
N GLU A 47 -1.78 12.50 3.59
CA GLU A 47 -1.89 13.88 3.11
C GLU A 47 -0.91 14.79 3.85
N ARG A 48 -0.79 14.65 5.18
CA ARG A 48 0.20 15.42 5.97
C ARG A 48 1.64 15.06 5.61
N PHE A 49 1.95 13.78 5.37
CA PHE A 49 3.29 13.35 4.94
C PHE A 49 3.66 13.93 3.57
N LEU A 50 2.73 13.96 2.62
CA LEU A 50 2.94 14.52 1.28
C LEU A 50 3.05 16.05 1.27
N GLU A 51 2.34 16.74 2.16
CA GLU A 51 2.48 18.18 2.35
C GLU A 51 3.83 18.57 2.96
N ASP A 52 4.40 17.73 3.84
CA ASP A 52 5.72 17.94 4.44
C ASP A 52 6.90 17.66 3.47
N GLU A 53 6.65 16.99 2.33
CA GLU A 53 7.65 16.67 1.30
C GLU A 53 7.75 17.72 0.15
N LEU A 54 6.92 18.78 0.17
CA LEU A 54 6.84 19.87 -0.82
C LEU A 54 7.48 21.18 -0.32
#